data_AF-A0A535XCF1-F1
#
_entry.id   AF-A0A535XCF1-F1
#
_cell.length_a   1.000
_cell.length_b   1.000
_cell.length_c   1.000
_cell.angle_alpha   90.00
_cell.angle_beta   90.00
_cell.angle_gamma   90.00
#
_symmetry.space_group_name_H-M   'P 1'
#
loop_
_entity.id
_entity.type
_entity.pdbx_description
1 polymer ?
#
loop_
_entity_poly.entity_id
_entity_poly.type
_entity_poly.pdbx_seq_one_letter_code
_entity_poly.pdbx_strand_id
1 'polypeptide(L)'
;MTFTEPAAVLEGALNRVGLPGKRPLRIDVPSTLPSIRMNASQMERVVVNLVENAIKYSPSGTPIGVSARVTRDGQLQLSVEDEGPGVPAADRERNI
;
A
#
# COMPACT_ATOMS: atom_id res chain seq x y z
N MET A 1 -15.17 -10.68 6.89
CA MET A 1 -15.12 -9.57 5.92
C MET A 1 -16.29 -8.65 6.19
N THR A 2 -16.04 -7.37 6.35
CA THR A 2 -17.01 -6.31 6.68
C THR A 2 -16.90 -5.20 5.65
N PHE A 3 -17.93 -4.36 5.51
CA PHE A 3 -17.79 -3.10 4.79
C PHE A 3 -16.91 -2.17 5.62
N THR A 4 -15.78 -1.77 5.05
CA THR A 4 -14.77 -0.95 5.73
C THR A 4 -14.36 0.17 4.80
N GLU A 5 -14.12 1.34 5.39
CA GLU A 5 -13.55 2.49 4.70
C GLU A 5 -12.07 2.22 4.39
N PRO A 6 -11.67 2.15 3.11
CA PRO A 6 -10.29 1.84 2.76
C PRO A 6 -9.29 2.88 3.28
N ALA A 7 -9.67 4.17 3.26
CA ALA A 7 -8.81 5.26 3.69
C ALA A 7 -8.34 5.10 5.16
N ALA A 8 -9.26 4.75 6.06
CA ALA A 8 -8.94 4.53 7.48
C ALA A 8 -7.97 3.35 7.69
N VAL A 9 -8.12 2.27 6.91
CA VAL A 9 -7.21 1.11 6.99
C VAL A 9 -5.81 1.48 6.52
N LEU A 10 -5.71 2.25 5.43
CA LEU A 10 -4.43 2.70 4.87
C LEU A 10 -3.73 3.68 5.81
N GLU A 11 -4.46 4.63 6.40
CA GLU A 11 -3.93 5.53 7.41
C GLU A 11 -3.40 4.75 8.62
N GLY A 12 -4.17 3.80 9.14
CA GLY A 12 -3.76 2.93 10.24
C GLY A 12 -2.48 2.15 9.93
N ALA A 13 -2.40 1.57 8.72
CA ALA A 13 -1.20 0.85 8.27
C ALA A 13 0.02 1.78 8.19
N LEU A 14 -0.11 2.95 7.55
CA LEU A 14 0.99 3.89 7.35
C LEU A 14 1.53 4.46 8.67
N ASN A 15 0.66 4.70 9.65
CA ASN A 15 1.08 5.14 10.98
C ASN A 15 1.92 4.10 11.73
N ARG A 16 1.84 2.82 11.36
CA ARG A 16 2.64 1.73 11.96
C ARG A 16 4.00 1.57 11.32
N VAL A 17 4.12 1.89 10.03
CA VAL A 17 5.39 1.76 9.31
C VAL A 17 6.22 3.02 9.54
N GLY A 18 7.00 3.02 10.63
CA GLY A 18 7.92 4.11 10.93
C GLY A 18 8.89 4.34 9.77
N LEU A 19 8.74 5.45 9.05
CA LEU A 19 9.62 5.78 7.93
C LEU A 19 11.01 6.16 8.45
N PRO A 20 12.09 5.49 8.02
CA PRO A 20 13.44 5.86 8.44
C PRO A 20 13.84 7.21 7.85
N GLY A 21 14.17 8.17 8.73
CA GLY A 21 14.58 9.52 8.35
C GLY A 21 13.45 10.38 7.78
N LYS A 22 13.79 11.39 6.97
CA LYS A 22 12.82 12.25 6.26
C LYS A 22 12.46 11.68 4.87
N ARG A 23 12.31 10.36 4.74
CA ARG A 23 11.96 9.74 3.44
C ARG A 23 10.60 10.30 2.97
N PRO A 24 10.49 10.80 1.71
CA PRO A 24 9.22 11.32 1.22
C PRO A 24 8.17 10.22 1.09
N LEU A 25 6.95 10.50 1.54
CA LEU A 25 5.79 9.65 1.32
C LEU A 25 4.79 10.40 0.44
N ARG A 26 4.35 9.78 -0.66
CA ARG A 26 3.28 10.30 -1.51
C ARG A 26 2.04 9.45 -1.28
N ILE A 27 0.97 10.07 -0.80
CA ILE A 27 -0.31 9.40 -0.56
C ILE A 27 -1.33 9.98 -1.53
N ASP A 28 -1.89 9.12 -2.37
CA ASP A 28 -3.01 9.44 -3.26
C ASP A 28 -4.18 8.49 -2.97
N VAL A 29 -4.85 8.76 -1.84
CA VAL A 29 -5.98 7.98 -1.35
C VAL A 29 -7.14 8.95 -1.19
N PRO A 30 -8.10 8.98 -2.13
CA PRO A 30 -9.25 9.87 -2.04
C PRO A 30 -10.08 9.56 -0.79
N SER A 31 -10.45 10.59 -0.03
CA SER A 31 -11.42 10.47 1.07
C SER A 31 -12.82 10.10 0.59
N THR A 32 -13.06 10.16 -0.72
CA THR A 32 -14.32 9.79 -1.37
C THR A 32 -14.40 8.30 -1.72
N LEU A 33 -13.42 7.49 -1.35
CA LEU A 33 -13.49 6.05 -1.58
C LEU A 33 -14.68 5.45 -0.82
N PRO A 34 -15.58 4.71 -1.49
CA PRO A 34 -16.70 4.08 -0.81
C PRO A 34 -16.20 2.99 0.14
N SER A 35 -17.02 2.63 1.12
CA SER A 35 -16.79 1.44 1.93
C SER A 35 -16.85 0.19 1.06
N ILE A 36 -15.85 -0.68 1.19
CA ILE A 36 -15.72 -1.91 0.39
C ILE A 36 -15.66 -3.11 1.34
N ARG A 37 -16.21 -4.25 0.90
CA ARG A 37 -16.17 -5.49 1.66
C ARG A 37 -14.73 -6.03 1.67
N MET A 38 -14.08 -5.97 2.83
CA MET A 38 -12.71 -6.45 3.02
C MET A 38 -12.50 -7.04 4.42
N ASN A 39 -11.32 -7.57 4.68
CA ASN A 39 -10.88 -7.85 6.04
C ASN A 39 -9.84 -6.80 6.42
N ALA A 40 -10.22 -5.85 7.29
CA ALA A 40 -9.41 -4.69 7.63
C ALA A 40 -8.02 -5.08 8.15
N SER A 41 -7.93 -6.04 9.09
CA SER A 41 -6.64 -6.42 9.69
C SER A 41 -5.73 -7.16 8.71
N GLN A 42 -6.30 -7.97 7.81
CA GLN A 42 -5.52 -8.61 6.75
C GLN A 42 -5.02 -7.58 5.73
N MET A 43 -5.87 -6.63 5.32
CA MET A 43 -5.50 -5.58 4.39
C MET A 43 -4.42 -4.66 4.99
N GLU A 44 -4.56 -4.26 6.25
CA GLU A 44 -3.56 -3.49 6.98
C GLU A 44 -2.20 -4.21 6.97
N ARG A 45 -2.20 -5.52 7.26
CA ARG A 45 -0.98 -6.34 7.21
C ARG A 45 -0.35 -6.38 5.81
N VAL A 46 -1.16 -6.49 4.75
CA VAL A 46 -0.67 -6.47 3.37
C VAL A 46 0.01 -5.13 3.08
N VAL A 47 -0.63 -4.01 3.43
CA VAL A 47 -0.09 -2.67 3.22
C VAL A 47 1.23 -2.48 3.98
N VAL A 48 1.27 -2.86 5.27
CA VAL A 48 2.48 -2.79 6.09
C VAL A 48 3.62 -3.56 5.43
N ASN A 49 3.38 -4.81 5.03
CA ASN A 49 4.41 -5.63 4.39
C ASN A 49 4.94 -5.00 3.07
N LEU A 50 4.04 -4.45 2.25
CA LEU A 50 4.43 -3.83 0.98
C LEU A 50 5.26 -2.57 1.21
N VAL A 51 4.87 -1.72 2.16
CA VAL A 51 5.60 -0.50 2.49
C VAL A 51 6.93 -0.82 3.18
N GLU A 52 6.99 -1.81 4.08
CA GLU A 52 8.25 -2.28 4.68
C GLU A 52 9.23 -2.79 3.62
N ASN A 53 8.73 -3.56 2.64
CA ASN A 53 9.54 -3.99 1.50
C ASN A 53 10.04 -2.80 0.69
N ALA A 54 9.17 -1.84 0.36
CA ALA A 54 9.57 -0.63 -0.33
C ALA A 54 10.67 0.14 0.44
N ILE A 55 10.54 0.29 1.75
CA ILE A 55 11.57 0.94 2.60
C ILE A 55 12.89 0.19 2.55
N LYS A 56 12.85 -1.14 2.63
CA LYS A 56 14.02 -2.00 2.73
C LYS A 56 14.79 -2.10 1.41
N TYR A 57 14.08 -2.12 0.27
CA TYR A 57 14.66 -2.43 -1.02
C TYR A 57 14.83 -1.21 -1.95
N SER A 58 14.24 -0.05 -1.62
CA SER A 58 14.45 1.19 -2.38
C SER A 58 15.65 2.00 -1.88
N PRO A 59 16.38 2.71 -2.77
CA PRO A 59 17.48 3.58 -2.39
C PRO A 59 17.08 4.60 -1.31
N SER A 60 17.99 4.97 -0.42
CA SER A 60 17.72 5.99 0.61
C SER A 60 17.31 7.32 0.00
N GLY A 61 16.25 7.93 0.54
CA GLY A 61 15.79 9.26 0.13
C GLY A 61 14.84 9.29 -1.08
N THR A 62 14.61 8.16 -1.75
CA THR A 62 13.59 8.07 -2.80
C THR A 62 12.18 8.00 -2.20
N PRO A 63 11.16 8.52 -2.91
CA PRO A 63 9.80 8.50 -2.43
C PRO A 63 9.21 7.09 -2.40
N ILE A 64 8.32 6.83 -1.45
CA ILE A 64 7.39 5.70 -1.51
C ILE A 64 6.01 6.26 -1.83
N GLY A 65 5.36 5.71 -2.86
CA GLY A 65 4.01 6.05 -3.27
C GLY A 65 3.00 5.05 -2.73
N VAL A 66 1.89 5.52 -2.19
CA VAL A 66 0.73 4.70 -1.85
C VAL A 66 -0.50 5.33 -2.46
N SER A 67 -1.19 4.60 -3.33
CA SER A 67 -2.40 5.07 -3.98
C SER A 67 -3.53 4.06 -3.90
N ALA A 68 -4.77 4.54 -3.87
CA ALA A 68 -5.94 3.69 -3.86
C ALA A 68 -7.04 4.28 -4.73
N ARG A 69 -7.67 3.43 -5.54
CA ARG A 69 -8.81 3.79 -6.39
C ARG A 69 -9.80 2.66 -6.48
N VAL A 70 -11.05 2.99 -6.77
CA VAL A 70 -12.04 1.99 -7.19
C VAL A 70 -11.97 1.83 -8.70
N THR A 71 -11.82 0.59 -9.15
CA THR A 71 -11.81 0.24 -10.57
C THR A 71 -13.22 0.30 -11.16
N ARG A 72 -13.33 0.21 -12.49
CA ARG A 72 -14.64 0.24 -13.17
C ARG A 72 -15.55 -0.93 -12.79
N ASP A 73 -14.97 -2.06 -12.39
CA ASP A 73 -15.65 -3.25 -11.90
C ASP A 73 -15.93 -3.22 -10.38
N GLY A 74 -15.70 -2.08 -9.72
CA GLY A 74 -16.05 -1.87 -8.32
C GLY A 74 -15.07 -2.51 -7.33
N GLN A 75 -13.87 -2.90 -7.78
CA GLN A 75 -12.84 -3.44 -6.91
C GLN A 75 -11.95 -2.33 -6.36
N LEU A 76 -11.43 -2.54 -5.14
CA LEU A 76 -10.38 -1.70 -4.61
C LEU A 76 -9.06 -2.07 -5.29
N GLN A 77 -8.46 -1.13 -6.01
CA GLN A 77 -7.10 -1.23 -6.46
C GLN A 77 -6.21 -0.38 -5.55
N LEU A 78 -5.38 -1.07 -4.78
CA LEU A 78 -4.32 -0.49 -3.98
C LEU A 78 -3.00 -0.62 -4.74
N SER A 79 -2.14 0.39 -4.69
CA SER A 79 -0.79 0.34 -5.28
C SER A 79 0.22 0.93 -4.29
N VAL A 80 1.34 0.23 -4.16
CA VAL A 80 2.53 0.71 -3.45
C VAL A 80 3.65 0.76 -4.48
N GLU A 81 4.24 1.94 -4.65
CA GLU A 81 5.25 2.23 -5.65
C GLU A 81 6.56 2.63 -4.98
N ASP A 82 7.68 2.10 -5.47
CA ASP A 82 9.02 2.41 -4.99
C ASP A 82 10.03 2.43 -6.15
N GLU A 83 11.19 3.04 -5.91
CA GLU A 83 12.28 3.14 -6.90
C GLU A 83 13.38 2.09 -6.67
N GLY A 84 13.02 0.95 -6.07
CA GLY A 84 13.90 -0.20 -5.91
C GLY A 84 14.18 -0.93 -7.22
N PRO A 85 15.02 -1.99 -7.20
CA PRO A 85 15.38 -2.77 -8.39
C PRO A 85 14.20 -3.56 -8.99
N GLY A 86 13.02 -3.50 -8.36
CA GLY A 86 11.84 -4.30 -8.69
C GLY A 86 11.98 -5.76 -8.28
N VAL A 87 10.93 -6.53 -8.51
CA VAL A 87 10.95 -7.98 -8.29
C VAL A 87 11.63 -8.67 -9.50
N PRO A 88 12.67 -9.49 -9.27
CA PRO A 88 13.32 -10.27 -10.32
C PRO A 88 12.28 -11.06 -11.12
N ALA A 89 12.45 -11.17 -12.45
CA ALA A 89 11.47 -11.84 -13.30
C ALA A 89 11.16 -13.29 -12.85
N ALA A 90 12.16 -13.99 -12.30
CA ALA A 90 12.01 -15.34 -11.77
C ALA A 90 11.12 -15.44 -10.52
N ASP A 91 10.89 -14.33 -9.81
CA ASP A 91 10.10 -14.28 -8.57
C ASP A 91 8.71 -13.64 -8.78
N ARG A 92 8.39 -13.17 -10.00
CA ARG A 92 7.10 -12.51 -10.31
C ARG A 92 5.91 -13.48 -10.26
N GLU A 93 6.15 -14.80 -10.35
CA GLU A 93 5.14 -15.84 -10.27
C GLU A 93 5.12 -16.51 -8.89
N ARG A 94 4.77 -15.74 -7.86
CA ARG A 94 4.20 -16.32 -6.64
C ARG A 94 2.81 -15.75 -6.49
N ASN A 95 1.83 -16.49 -7.00
CA ASN A 95 0.41 -16.24 -6.75
C ASN A 95 0.19 -16.24 -5.23
N ILE A 96 0.05 -15.04 -4.66
CA ILE A 96 -0.41 -14.79 -3.29
C ILE A 96 -1.93 -14.84 -3.23
#